data_AF-A0A524PWV1-F1
#
_entry.id   AF-A0A524PWV1-F1
#
_cell.length_a   1.000
_cell.length_b   1.000
_cell.length_c   1.000
_cell.angle_alpha   90.00
_cell.angle_beta   90.00
_cell.angle_gamma   90.00
#
_symmetry.space_group_name_H-M   'P 1'
#
loop_
_entity.id
_entity.type
_entity.pdbx_description
1 polymer ?
#
loop_
_entity_poly.entity_id
_entity_poly.type
_entity_poly.pdbx_seq_one_letter_code
_entity_poly.pdbx_strand_id
1 'polypeptide(L)'
;MSEQLFEGGCLCGAVRYRSTASALRCVICHCEYCRKHSGAPCLGFVHFPRASFAWIGSEPKRYRSSKYAERGFCAACGSILSMHEEVLAERVQVTLGSL
;
A
#
# COMPACT_ATOMS: atom_id res chain seq x y z
N MET A 1 15.03 -17.21 15.87
CA MET A 1 14.32 -15.93 15.69
C MET A 1 13.52 -16.06 14.41
N SER A 2 12.19 -16.16 14.50
CA SER A 2 11.36 -16.26 13.30
C SER A 2 11.42 -14.93 12.54
N GLU A 3 11.73 -15.03 11.25
CA GLU A 3 11.67 -13.89 10.33
C GLU A 3 10.20 -13.43 10.26
N GLN A 4 9.93 -12.17 10.59
CA GLN A 4 8.57 -11.63 10.54
C GLN A 4 8.21 -11.36 9.08
N LEU A 5 7.44 -12.28 8.52
CA LEU A 5 6.97 -12.20 7.15
C LEU A 5 5.53 -11.67 7.12
N PHE A 6 5.36 -10.48 6.58
CA PHE A 6 4.06 -9.95 6.18
C PHE A 6 3.89 -10.18 4.70
N GLU A 7 2.74 -10.68 4.28
CA GLU A 7 2.39 -10.86 2.88
C GLU A 7 1.06 -10.17 2.62
N GLY A 8 0.74 -9.95 1.35
CA GLY A 8 -0.53 -9.36 0.96
C GLY A 8 -0.64 -9.19 -0.54
N GLY A 9 -1.73 -8.58 -0.99
CA GLY A 9 -1.91 -8.18 -2.38
C GLY A 9 -3.36 -7.89 -2.74
N CYS A 10 -3.60 -7.83 -4.06
CA CYS A 10 -4.94 -7.53 -4.57
C CYS A 10 -5.87 -8.74 -4.51
N LEU A 11 -7.18 -8.47 -4.67
CA LEU A 11 -8.24 -9.48 -4.68
C LEU A 11 -7.99 -10.59 -5.71
N CYS A 12 -7.62 -10.23 -6.94
CA CYS A 12 -7.40 -11.22 -8.02
C CYS A 12 -6.06 -11.94 -7.97
N GLY A 13 -5.14 -11.52 -7.10
CA GLY A 13 -3.80 -12.10 -6.99
C GLY A 13 -2.76 -11.73 -8.04
N ALA A 14 -3.08 -10.88 -9.01
CA ALA A 14 -2.12 -10.40 -10.01
C ALA A 14 -0.97 -9.56 -9.41
N VAL A 15 -1.24 -8.89 -8.28
CA VAL A 15 -0.25 -8.13 -7.49
C VAL A 15 -0.15 -8.75 -6.11
N ARG A 16 1.08 -9.13 -5.73
CA ARG A 16 1.44 -9.62 -4.40
C ARG A 16 2.60 -8.81 -3.85
N TYR A 17 2.79 -8.85 -2.55
CA TYR A 17 3.96 -8.25 -1.90
C TYR A 17 4.32 -8.97 -0.61
N ARG A 18 5.54 -8.72 -0.13
CA ARG A 18 5.98 -9.13 1.20
C ARG A 18 6.83 -8.07 1.90
N SER A 19 6.85 -8.11 3.23
CA SER A 19 7.84 -7.44 4.07
C SER A 19 8.49 -8.44 5.02
N THR A 20 9.81 -8.39 5.15
CA THR A 20 10.60 -9.22 6.10
C THR A 20 10.87 -8.52 7.44
N ALA A 21 10.37 -7.29 7.61
CA ALA A 21 10.47 -6.52 8.84
C ALA A 21 9.10 -6.14 9.37
N SER A 22 9.06 -5.86 10.68
CA SER A 22 7.88 -5.34 11.38
C SER A 22 7.34 -4.06 10.75
N ALA A 23 6.03 -3.86 10.86
CA ALA A 23 5.39 -2.60 10.49
C ALA A 23 5.94 -1.43 11.34
N LEU A 24 6.26 -0.32 10.68
CA LEU A 24 6.72 0.91 11.33
C LEU A 24 5.57 1.65 12.02
N ARG A 25 4.39 1.66 11.40
CA ARG A 25 3.16 2.27 11.92
C ARG A 25 1.94 1.86 11.11
N CYS A 26 0.77 2.00 11.74
CA CYS A 26 -0.52 1.97 11.07
C CYS A 26 -1.19 3.34 11.12
N VAL A 27 -1.97 3.69 10.10
CA VAL A 27 -2.68 4.97 9.98
C VAL A 27 -4.07 4.71 9.45
N ILE A 28 -5.10 5.34 10.04
CA ILE A 28 -6.44 5.39 9.46
C ILE A 28 -6.67 6.82 8.99
N CYS A 29 -6.82 7.00 7.68
CA CYS A 29 -6.99 8.31 7.07
C CYS A 29 -8.46 8.55 6.69
N HIS A 30 -8.99 9.71 7.10
CA HIS A 30 -10.35 10.14 6.82
C HIS A 30 -10.45 11.24 5.76
N CYS A 31 -9.34 11.61 5.10
CA CYS A 31 -9.35 12.71 4.14
C CYS A 31 -10.21 12.39 2.89
N GLU A 32 -10.65 13.43 2.20
CA GLU A 32 -11.52 13.28 1.03
C GLU A 32 -10.90 12.40 -0.07
N TYR A 33 -9.60 12.55 -0.34
CA TYR A 33 -8.92 11.72 -1.33
C TYR A 33 -8.92 10.24 -0.93
N CYS A 34 -8.70 9.92 0.35
CA CYS A 34 -8.74 8.54 0.82
C CYS A 34 -10.15 7.95 0.73
N ARG A 35 -11.19 8.71 1.09
CA ARG A 35 -12.59 8.28 0.94
C ARG A 35 -12.98 8.07 -0.52
N LYS A 36 -12.65 9.02 -1.40
CA LYS A 36 -12.93 8.93 -2.85
C LYS A 36 -12.16 7.80 -3.51
N HIS A 37 -10.92 7.58 -3.08
CA HIS A 37 -10.10 6.52 -3.61
C HIS A 37 -10.63 5.15 -3.20
N SER A 38 -10.98 4.94 -1.92
CA SER A 38 -11.46 3.66 -1.40
C SER A 38 -12.93 3.37 -1.61
N GLY A 39 -13.76 4.40 -1.86
CA GLY A 39 -15.21 4.26 -1.78
C GLY A 39 -15.70 3.95 -0.36
N ALA A 40 -14.87 4.15 0.67
CA ALA A 40 -15.17 3.83 2.06
C ALA A 40 -15.06 5.07 2.98
N PRO A 41 -15.64 5.05 4.21
CA PRO A 41 -15.56 6.16 5.15
C PRO A 41 -14.13 6.56 5.56
N CYS A 42 -13.19 5.62 5.46
CA CYS A 42 -11.77 5.82 5.72
C CYS A 42 -10.92 4.85 4.90
N LEU A 43 -9.61 5.06 4.91
CA LEU A 43 -8.64 4.12 4.35
C LEU A 43 -7.50 3.91 5.35
N GLY A 44 -7.28 2.64 5.70
CA GLY A 44 -6.18 2.22 6.55
C GLY A 44 -4.91 1.96 5.74
N PHE A 45 -3.77 2.39 6.25
CA PHE A 45 -2.44 2.11 5.72
C PHE A 45 -1.56 1.48 6.80
N VAL A 46 -0.65 0.62 6.36
CA VAL A 46 0.49 0.14 7.14
C VAL A 46 1.77 0.58 6.43
N HIS A 47 2.79 0.93 7.20
CA HIS A 47 4.08 1.35 6.68
C HIS A 47 5.14 0.29 6.97
N PHE A 48 5.93 -0.07 5.97
CA PHE A 48 7.11 -0.91 6.10
C PHE A 48 8.38 -0.15 5.70
N PRO A 49 9.56 -0.52 6.23
CA PRO A 49 10.83 -0.02 5.69
C PRO A 49 10.94 -0.36 4.19
N ARG A 50 11.36 0.59 3.36
CA ARG A 50 11.51 0.34 1.92
C ARG A 50 12.48 -0.81 1.63
N ALA A 51 13.57 -0.89 2.41
CA ALA A 51 14.59 -1.92 2.25
C ALA A 51 14.12 -3.35 2.58
N SER A 52 13.03 -3.51 3.35
CA SER A 52 12.50 -4.83 3.72
C SER A 52 11.29 -5.26 2.88
N PHE A 53 10.80 -4.40 1.98
CA PHE A 53 9.56 -4.61 1.24
C PHE A 53 9.83 -4.93 -0.24
N ALA A 54 9.12 -5.91 -0.78
CA ALA A 54 9.18 -6.24 -2.20
C ALA A 54 7.78 -6.52 -2.77
N TRP A 55 7.51 -5.97 -3.96
CA TRP A 55 6.43 -6.43 -4.81
C TRP A 55 6.83 -7.77 -5.45
N ILE A 56 5.87 -8.69 -5.53
CA ILE A 56 6.05 -10.02 -6.10
C ILE A 56 5.16 -10.09 -7.35
N GLY A 57 5.79 -10.24 -8.51
CA GLY A 57 5.10 -10.22 -9.80
C GLY A 57 4.84 -8.81 -10.31
N SER A 58 3.59 -8.50 -10.66
CA SER A 58 3.23 -7.19 -11.22
C SER A 58 3.22 -6.11 -10.14
N GLU A 59 3.74 -4.92 -10.45
CA GLU A 59 3.58 -3.76 -9.58
C GLU A 59 2.18 -3.10 -9.75
N PRO A 60 1.66 -2.42 -8.71
CA PRO A 60 0.46 -1.60 -8.84
C PRO A 60 0.65 -0.51 -9.90
N LYS A 61 -0.40 -0.24 -10.68
CA LYS A 61 -0.48 1.01 -11.46
C LYS A 61 -0.64 2.18 -10.51
N ARG A 62 -0.11 3.33 -10.89
CA ARG A 62 -0.11 4.54 -10.06
C ARG A 62 -0.97 5.62 -10.69
N TYR A 63 -1.75 6.30 -9.86
CA TYR A 63 -2.50 7.51 -10.20
C TYR A 63 -2.00 8.67 -9.36
N ARG A 64 -1.55 9.75 -10.01
CA ARG A 64 -1.11 10.97 -9.31
C ARG A 64 -2.32 11.72 -8.76
N SER A 65 -2.59 11.51 -7.47
CA SER A 65 -3.78 12.05 -6.80
C SER A 65 -3.61 13.49 -6.30
N SER A 66 -2.36 13.96 -6.17
CA SER A 66 -2.02 15.33 -5.82
C SER A 66 -0.60 15.65 -6.26
N LYS A 67 -0.13 16.88 -6.00
CA LYS A 67 1.29 17.25 -6.19
C LYS A 67 2.27 16.42 -5.35
N TYR A 68 1.81 15.80 -4.27
CA TYR A 68 2.66 15.10 -3.30
C TYR A 68 2.50 13.58 -3.31
N ALA A 69 1.36 13.08 -3.79
CA ALA A 69 0.97 11.69 -3.56
C ALA A 69 0.47 10.98 -4.81
N GLU A 70 1.01 9.79 -5.04
CA GLU A 70 0.51 8.81 -5.99
C GLU A 70 -0.18 7.68 -5.24
N ARG A 71 -1.24 7.13 -5.85
CA ARG A 71 -2.02 6.03 -5.28
C ARG A 71 -1.92 4.80 -6.17
N GLY A 72 -1.54 3.68 -5.58
CA GLY A 72 -1.32 2.42 -6.26
C GLY A 72 -2.57 1.53 -6.24
N PHE A 73 -2.92 0.96 -7.38
CA PHE A 73 -4.03 0.04 -7.53
C PHE A 73 -3.72 -1.09 -8.52
N CYS A 74 -4.43 -2.20 -8.40
CA CYS A 74 -4.35 -3.31 -9.33
C CYS A 74 -5.09 -2.96 -10.62
N ALA A 75 -4.40 -3.02 -11.77
CA ALA A 75 -5.03 -2.78 -13.08
C ALA A 75 -6.08 -3.82 -13.46
N ALA A 76 -5.99 -5.04 -12.92
CA ALA A 76 -6.86 -6.15 -13.28
C ALA A 76 -8.18 -6.16 -12.49
N CYS A 77 -8.14 -5.86 -11.19
CA CYS A 77 -9.33 -5.95 -10.33
C CYS A 77 -9.68 -4.67 -9.57
N GLY A 78 -8.93 -3.57 -9.77
CA GLY A 78 -9.20 -2.28 -9.12
C GLY A 78 -8.88 -2.22 -7.62
N SER A 79 -8.39 -3.31 -7.01
CA SER A 79 -7.99 -3.28 -5.59
C SER A 79 -6.97 -2.17 -5.36
N ILE A 80 -7.21 -1.38 -4.33
CA ILE A 80 -6.29 -0.35 -3.89
C ILE A 80 -5.21 -1.02 -3.05
N LEU A 81 -3.97 -0.61 -3.25
CA LEU A 81 -2.83 -1.33 -2.71
C LEU A 81 -1.84 -0.44 -1.99
N SER A 82 -1.61 0.79 -2.45
CA SER A 82 -0.53 1.59 -1.88
C SER A 82 -0.71 3.10 -2.01
N MET A 83 0.08 3.82 -1.24
CA MET A 83 0.27 5.26 -1.38
C MET A 83 1.77 5.55 -1.40
N HIS A 84 2.19 6.42 -2.32
CA HIS A 84 3.57 6.84 -2.48
C HIS A 84 3.66 8.35 -2.35
N GLU A 85 4.53 8.81 -1.46
CA GLU A 85 4.80 10.22 -1.19
C GLU A 85 6.30 10.44 -1.20
N GLU A 86 6.80 11.40 -1.97
CA GLU A 86 8.24 11.65 -2.12
C GLU A 86 8.93 11.97 -0.78
N VAL A 87 8.22 12.66 0.12
CA VAL A 87 8.69 12.97 1.48
C VAL A 87 8.86 11.75 2.39
N LEU A 88 8.36 10.57 1.98
CA LEU A 88 8.44 9.32 2.71
C LEU A 88 9.12 8.22 1.89
N ALA A 89 10.12 8.57 1.07
CA ALA A 89 10.80 7.64 0.16
C ALA A 89 11.37 6.37 0.83
N GLU A 90 11.80 6.47 2.10
CA GLU A 90 12.34 5.36 2.89
C GLU A 90 11.27 4.38 3.41
N ARG A 91 10.00 4.60 3.08
CA ARG A 91 8.87 3.78 3.54
C ARG A 91 8.00 3.35 2.37
N VAL A 92 7.44 2.16 2.47
CA VAL A 92 6.35 1.71 1.61
C VAL A 92 5.06 1.70 2.42
N GLN A 93 4.02 2.33 1.89
CA GLN A 93 2.69 2.35 2.48
C GLN A 93 1.78 1.44 1.66
N VAL A 94 1.26 0.38 2.26
CA VAL A 94 0.23 -0.45 1.65
C VAL A 94 -1.08 -0.32 2.41
N THR A 95 -2.20 -0.57 1.73
CA THR A 95 -3.49 -0.55 2.41
C THR A 95 -3.58 -1.66 3.43
N LEU A 96 -4.09 -1.35 4.62
CA LEU A 96 -4.19 -2.33 5.71
C LEU A 96 -5.07 -3.53 5.31
N GLY A 97 -6.13 -3.30 4.53
CA GLY A 97 -7.02 -4.37 4.07
C GLY A 97 -6.48 -5.21 2.91
N SER A 98 -5.28 -4.93 2.39
CA SER A 98 -4.62 -5.76 1.38
C SER A 98 -3.51 -6.64 1.96
N LEU A 99 -3.19 -6.52 3.26
CA LEU A 99 -2.36 -7.48 3.99
C LEU A 99 -3.10 -8.82 4.07
#